data_AF-A0A517NHI2-F1
#
_entry.id   AF-A0A517NHI2-F1
#
_cell.length_a   1.000
_cell.length_b   1.000
_cell.length_c   1.000
_cell.angle_alpha   90.00
_cell.angle_beta   90.00
_cell.angle_gamma   90.00
#
_symmetry.space_group_name_H-M   'P 1'
#
loop_
_entity.id
_entity.type
_entity.pdbx_description
1 polymer ?
#
loop_
_entity_poly.entity_id
_entity_poly.type
_entity_poly.pdbx_seq_one_letter_code
_entity_poly.pdbx_strand_id
1 'polypeptide(L)'
;MNASAVRELSSMFAPPRMNLRSAARLDSPYGDDRFTSRGINHRSVDDVTRADLDFYPWCFSYMDFPSLLFYFYPVASYYESDNSLECINPFLYSLAPHIPSSSSSLNPVAQSAINSGLRWVRNSCRSQPADFDACPILLSAIGIGDTKSGEPGDARESPS
;
A
#
# COMPACT_ATOMS: atom_id res chain seq x y z
N MET A 1 -9.98 -10.66 10.45
CA MET A 1 -9.56 -9.84 9.28
C MET A 1 -10.70 -9.83 8.28
N ASN A 2 -10.92 -8.73 7.56
CA ASN A 2 -12.06 -8.58 6.66
C ASN A 2 -11.62 -8.54 5.19
N ALA A 3 -11.11 -9.67 4.68
CA ALA A 3 -10.61 -9.78 3.31
C ALA A 3 -11.69 -9.47 2.26
N SER A 4 -12.97 -9.75 2.55
CA SER A 4 -14.09 -9.40 1.67
C SER A 4 -14.25 -7.89 1.51
N ALA A 5 -14.14 -7.10 2.59
CA ALA A 5 -14.21 -5.64 2.49
C ALA A 5 -13.06 -5.04 1.65
N VAL A 6 -11.86 -5.60 1.75
CA VAL A 6 -10.70 -5.17 0.94
C VAL A 6 -10.91 -5.54 -0.53
N ARG A 7 -11.46 -6.74 -0.80
CA ARG A 7 -11.82 -7.18 -2.15
C ARG A 7 -12.90 -6.29 -2.77
N GLU A 8 -13.96 -6.00 -2.01
CA GLU A 8 -15.05 -5.11 -2.44
C GLU A 8 -14.51 -3.73 -2.79
N LEU A 9 -13.70 -3.12 -1.92
CA LEU A 9 -13.03 -1.85 -2.19
C LEU A 9 -12.21 -1.91 -3.48
N SER A 10 -11.35 -2.92 -3.61
CA SER A 10 -10.46 -3.05 -4.77
C SER A 10 -11.25 -3.23 -6.08
N SER A 11 -12.40 -3.91 -6.01
CA SER A 11 -13.29 -4.16 -7.14
C SER A 11 -14.08 -2.92 -7.59
N MET A 12 -14.10 -1.84 -6.79
CA MET A 12 -14.70 -0.56 -7.21
C MET A 12 -13.82 0.21 -8.19
N PHE A 13 -12.55 -0.16 -8.29
CA PHE A 13 -11.57 0.51 -9.14
C PHE A 13 -11.22 -0.33 -10.36
N ALA A 14 -10.58 0.32 -11.32
CA ALA A 14 -10.10 -0.32 -12.54
C ALA A 14 -8.57 -0.39 -12.52
N PRO A 15 -7.96 -1.35 -13.23
CA PRO A 15 -6.52 -1.34 -13.44
C PRO A 15 -6.09 -0.03 -14.14
N PRO A 16 -4.82 0.38 -13.96
CA PRO A 16 -4.34 1.60 -14.56
C PRO A 16 -4.46 1.53 -16.08
N ARG A 17 -4.92 2.61 -16.69
CA ARG A 17 -4.97 2.77 -18.16
C ARG A 17 -3.60 3.10 -18.76
N MET A 18 -2.55 3.07 -17.95
CA MET A 18 -1.23 3.53 -18.36
C MET A 18 -0.60 2.56 -19.36
N ASN A 19 0.01 3.12 -20.40
CA ASN A 19 1.04 2.42 -21.14
C ASN A 19 2.34 2.58 -20.34
N LEU A 20 2.90 1.50 -19.80
CA LEU A 20 4.16 1.54 -19.04
C LEU A 20 5.32 2.13 -19.88
N ARG A 21 5.19 2.18 -21.21
CA ARG A 21 6.07 2.89 -22.14
C ARG A 21 6.11 4.41 -21.94
N SER A 22 5.08 5.01 -21.35
CA SER A 22 5.06 6.44 -21.00
C SER A 22 5.83 6.74 -19.70
N ALA A 23 6.00 5.74 -18.82
CA ALA A 23 6.89 5.82 -17.66
C ALA A 23 8.37 5.68 -18.06
N ALA A 24 8.65 5.19 -19.27
CA ALA A 24 10.00 5.02 -19.85
C ALA A 24 10.73 6.33 -20.20
N ARG A 25 10.16 7.50 -19.93
CA ARG A 25 10.92 8.77 -19.97
C ARG A 25 11.83 8.98 -18.76
N LEU A 26 11.91 8.00 -17.87
CA LEU A 26 12.93 7.94 -16.83
C LEU A 26 14.21 7.38 -17.42
N ASP A 27 14.99 8.31 -17.92
CA ASP A 27 16.37 8.20 -18.37
C ASP A 27 17.21 7.47 -17.30
N SER A 28 17.39 6.16 -17.44
CA SER A 28 18.15 5.35 -16.49
C SER A 28 18.60 4.02 -17.11
N PRO A 29 19.82 3.52 -16.81
CA PRO A 29 20.33 2.25 -17.34
C PRO A 29 19.55 1.00 -16.87
N TYR A 30 18.52 1.17 -16.04
CA TYR A 30 17.65 0.11 -15.51
C TYR A 30 16.34 -0.07 -16.30
N GLY A 31 16.14 0.69 -17.38
CA GLY A 31 14.99 0.56 -18.28
C GLY A 31 15.12 -0.67 -19.18
N ASP A 32 14.85 -1.86 -18.64
CA ASP A 32 14.68 -3.03 -19.48
C ASP A 32 13.32 -2.94 -20.19
N ASP A 33 13.38 -2.91 -21.52
CA ASP A 33 12.22 -2.78 -22.43
C ASP A 33 11.14 -3.85 -22.20
N ARG A 34 11.48 -4.97 -21.56
CA ARG A 34 10.50 -5.97 -21.13
C ARG A 34 9.51 -5.40 -20.13
N PHE A 35 9.93 -4.47 -19.26
CA PHE A 35 9.08 -3.85 -18.24
C PHE A 35 8.14 -2.77 -18.79
N THR A 36 8.55 -2.10 -19.87
CA THR A 36 7.83 -0.98 -20.47
C THR A 36 6.80 -1.40 -21.52
N SER A 37 6.84 -2.66 -21.96
CA SER A 37 6.02 -3.18 -23.07
C SER A 37 4.95 -4.20 -22.66
N ARG A 38 4.95 -4.70 -21.41
CA ARG A 38 3.94 -5.66 -20.96
C ARG A 38 2.58 -4.97 -20.80
N GLY A 39 1.62 -5.43 -21.58
CA GLY A 39 0.22 -5.01 -21.44
C GLY A 39 -0.37 -5.43 -20.10
N ILE A 40 -1.24 -4.59 -19.56
CA ILE A 40 -2.09 -4.93 -18.42
C ILE A 40 -3.33 -5.67 -18.95
N ASN A 41 -3.40 -6.97 -18.67
CA ASN A 41 -4.44 -7.84 -19.24
C ASN A 41 -5.58 -8.19 -18.25
N HIS A 42 -5.38 -8.00 -16.95
CA HIS A 42 -6.40 -8.24 -15.93
C HIS A 42 -7.50 -7.17 -16.02
N ARG A 43 -8.76 -7.59 -15.88
CA ARG A 43 -9.93 -6.71 -15.92
C ARG A 43 -10.61 -6.60 -14.57
N SER A 44 -10.37 -7.58 -13.71
CA SER A 44 -10.85 -7.67 -12.34
C SER A 44 -9.69 -7.97 -11.38
N VAL A 45 -9.94 -7.78 -10.09
CA VAL A 45 -8.96 -8.07 -9.03
C VAL A 45 -8.61 -9.57 -8.96
N ASP A 46 -9.52 -10.44 -9.41
CA ASP A 46 -9.31 -11.90 -9.43
C ASP A 46 -8.48 -12.36 -10.64
N ASP A 47 -8.35 -11.52 -11.68
CA ASP A 47 -7.52 -11.82 -12.85
C ASP A 47 -6.03 -11.51 -12.62
N VAL A 48 -5.70 -10.82 -11.51
CA VAL A 48 -4.32 -10.44 -11.18
C VAL A 48 -3.56 -11.69 -10.73
N THR A 49 -2.49 -12.01 -11.44
CA THR A 49 -1.64 -13.16 -11.12
C THR A 49 -0.41 -12.76 -10.30
N ARG A 50 0.19 -13.72 -9.59
CA ARG A 50 1.50 -13.52 -8.96
C ARG A 50 2.54 -13.00 -9.95
N ALA A 51 2.57 -13.57 -11.16
CA ALA A 51 3.49 -13.18 -12.21
C ALA A 51 3.27 -11.76 -12.75
N ASP A 52 2.08 -11.19 -12.55
CA ASP A 52 1.82 -9.77 -12.79
C ASP A 52 2.41 -8.92 -11.64
N LEU A 53 2.18 -9.33 -10.39
CA LEU A 53 2.68 -8.61 -9.22
C LEU A 53 4.21 -8.59 -9.13
N ASP A 54 4.90 -9.69 -9.44
CA ASP A 54 6.37 -9.77 -9.47
C ASP A 54 6.98 -8.85 -10.55
N PHE A 55 6.18 -8.43 -11.52
CA PHE A 55 6.61 -7.56 -12.60
C PHE A 55 6.38 -6.07 -12.29
N TYR A 56 5.39 -5.73 -11.46
CA TYR A 56 5.05 -4.36 -11.10
C TYR A 56 5.79 -3.69 -9.92
N PRO A 57 6.81 -4.25 -9.23
CA PRO A 57 7.51 -3.52 -8.16
C PRO A 57 7.94 -2.11 -8.57
N TRP A 58 8.38 -1.95 -9.82
CA TRP A 58 8.87 -0.68 -10.37
C TRP A 58 7.78 0.21 -10.96
N CYS A 59 6.54 -0.28 -11.06
CA CYS A 59 5.44 0.43 -11.72
C CYS A 59 4.51 1.14 -10.75
N PHE A 60 4.39 0.66 -9.50
CA PHE A 60 3.45 1.21 -8.52
C PHE A 60 3.67 2.70 -8.24
N SER A 61 4.91 3.19 -8.30
CA SER A 61 5.23 4.61 -8.08
C SER A 61 4.64 5.56 -9.13
N TYR A 62 4.19 5.05 -10.28
CA TYR A 62 3.55 5.83 -11.35
C TYR A 62 2.03 5.66 -11.38
N MET A 63 1.48 4.83 -10.50
CA MET A 63 0.04 4.59 -10.44
C MET A 63 -0.63 5.70 -9.63
N ASP A 64 -1.82 6.09 -10.06
CA ASP A 64 -2.68 6.95 -9.26
C ASP A 64 -3.32 6.15 -8.11
N PHE A 65 -3.87 6.86 -7.12
CA PHE A 65 -4.46 6.24 -5.94
C PHE A 65 -5.58 5.23 -6.27
N PRO A 66 -6.54 5.51 -7.19
CA PRO A 66 -7.50 4.51 -7.64
C PRO A 66 -6.87 3.22 -8.17
N SER A 67 -5.81 3.33 -8.98
CA SER A 67 -5.10 2.16 -9.51
C SER A 67 -4.36 1.40 -8.41
N LEU A 68 -3.79 2.09 -7.44
CA LEU A 68 -3.19 1.44 -6.26
C LEU A 68 -4.26 0.68 -5.45
N LEU A 69 -5.44 1.25 -5.27
CA LEU A 69 -6.54 0.58 -4.57
C LEU A 69 -7.05 -0.66 -5.32
N PHE A 70 -7.03 -0.65 -6.66
CA PHE A 70 -7.33 -1.86 -7.46
C PHE A 70 -6.40 -3.03 -7.11
N TYR A 71 -5.11 -2.79 -6.89
CA TYR A 71 -4.15 -3.83 -6.55
C TYR A 71 -4.12 -4.22 -5.07
N PHE A 72 -4.88 -3.55 -4.20
CA PHE A 72 -4.74 -3.77 -2.77
C PHE A 72 -5.12 -5.19 -2.32
N TYR A 73 -6.29 -5.67 -2.74
CA TYR A 73 -6.71 -7.04 -2.48
C TYR A 73 -5.73 -8.10 -3.03
N PRO A 74 -5.35 -8.11 -4.32
CA PRO A 74 -4.45 -9.13 -4.84
C PRO A 74 -3.09 -9.09 -4.17
N VAL A 75 -2.51 -7.91 -3.93
CA VAL A 75 -1.22 -7.80 -3.21
C VAL A 75 -1.32 -8.39 -1.81
N ALA A 76 -2.35 -8.03 -1.03
CA ALA A 76 -2.51 -8.54 0.33
C ALA A 76 -2.77 -10.06 0.34
N SER A 77 -3.57 -10.56 -0.59
CA SER A 77 -3.89 -12.00 -0.72
C SER A 77 -2.66 -12.84 -1.08
N TYR A 78 -1.89 -12.42 -2.08
CA TYR A 78 -0.67 -13.14 -2.45
C TYR A 78 0.38 -13.05 -1.34
N TYR A 79 0.50 -11.89 -0.69
CA TYR A 79 1.45 -11.71 0.40
C TYR A 79 1.12 -12.57 1.63
N GLU A 80 -0.17 -12.77 1.94
CA GLU A 80 -0.60 -13.70 3.00
C GLU A 80 -0.19 -15.15 2.70
N SER A 81 -0.34 -15.57 1.44
CA SER A 81 0.04 -16.92 1.02
C SER A 81 1.56 -17.13 0.93
N ASP A 82 2.30 -16.07 0.59
CA ASP A 82 3.73 -16.09 0.38
C ASP A 82 4.35 -14.72 0.71
N ASN A 83 5.05 -14.66 1.84
CA ASN A 83 5.72 -13.43 2.28
C ASN A 83 6.95 -13.04 1.43
N SER A 84 7.32 -13.83 0.42
CA SER A 84 8.41 -13.50 -0.52
C SER A 84 7.98 -12.57 -1.67
N LEU A 85 6.73 -12.09 -1.68
CA LEU A 85 6.22 -11.19 -2.72
C LEU A 85 7.03 -9.89 -2.77
N GLU A 86 7.86 -9.74 -3.81
CA GLU A 86 8.82 -8.63 -3.92
C GLU A 86 8.14 -7.26 -4.02
N CYS A 87 6.91 -7.22 -4.53
CA CYS A 87 6.21 -5.99 -4.81
C CYS A 87 5.56 -5.33 -3.58
N ILE A 88 5.61 -5.98 -2.40
CA ILE A 88 4.91 -5.49 -1.20
C ILE A 88 5.46 -4.14 -0.72
N ASN A 89 6.79 -3.99 -0.61
CA ASN A 89 7.38 -2.74 -0.13
C ASN A 89 7.17 -1.59 -1.13
N PRO A 90 7.42 -1.75 -2.44
CA PRO A 90 7.12 -0.70 -3.42
C PRO A 90 5.63 -0.33 -3.48
N PHE A 91 4.73 -1.30 -3.32
CA PHE A 91 3.29 -1.05 -3.24
C PHE A 91 2.95 -0.17 -2.03
N LEU A 92 3.40 -0.56 -0.84
CA LEU A 92 3.16 0.18 0.40
C LEU A 92 3.76 1.60 0.36
N TYR A 93 4.97 1.73 -0.18
CA TYR A 93 5.62 3.02 -0.37
C TYR A 93 4.84 3.94 -1.31
N SER A 94 4.25 3.38 -2.37
CA SER A 94 3.44 4.12 -3.32
C SER A 94 2.06 4.48 -2.75
N LEU A 95 1.49 3.63 -1.90
CA LEU A 95 0.19 3.86 -1.25
C LEU A 95 0.28 4.91 -0.13
N ALA A 96 1.36 4.91 0.66
CA ALA A 96 1.47 5.69 1.88
C ALA A 96 1.20 7.21 1.70
N PRO A 97 1.76 7.91 0.69
CA PRO A 97 1.55 9.34 0.50
C PRO A 97 0.08 9.72 0.27
N HIS A 98 -0.75 8.81 -0.23
CA HIS A 98 -2.14 9.07 -0.52
C HIS A 98 -3.04 8.94 0.71
N ILE A 99 -2.63 8.22 1.75
CA ILE A 99 -3.48 7.94 2.91
C ILE A 99 -3.90 9.22 3.65
N PRO A 100 -2.99 10.17 3.98
CA PRO A 100 -3.37 11.40 4.68
C PRO A 100 -4.36 12.23 3.88
N SER A 101 -4.10 12.43 2.57
CA SER A 101 -4.93 13.26 1.69
C SER A 101 -6.29 12.64 1.37
N SER A 102 -6.39 11.31 1.44
CA SER A 102 -7.62 10.57 1.13
C SER A 102 -8.54 10.44 2.35
N SER A 103 -8.00 10.53 3.56
CA SER A 103 -8.75 10.37 4.81
C SER A 103 -9.91 11.38 4.99
N SER A 104 -9.82 12.56 4.36
CA SER A 104 -10.85 13.59 4.39
C SER A 104 -11.82 13.55 3.20
N SER A 105 -11.51 12.79 2.14
CA SER A 105 -12.28 12.75 0.89
C SER A 105 -12.92 11.39 0.60
N LEU A 106 -12.44 10.31 1.24
CA LEU A 106 -13.01 8.98 1.15
C LEU A 106 -14.22 8.85 2.08
N ASN A 107 -15.20 8.07 1.63
CA ASN A 107 -16.28 7.67 2.53
C ASN A 107 -15.76 6.75 3.65
N PRO A 108 -16.44 6.70 4.82
CA PRO A 108 -15.98 5.91 5.96
C PRO A 108 -15.81 4.41 5.68
N VAL A 109 -16.61 3.85 4.76
CA VAL A 109 -16.54 2.43 4.39
C VAL A 109 -15.22 2.15 3.66
N ALA A 110 -14.86 2.98 2.70
CA ALA A 110 -13.61 2.86 1.96
C ALA A 110 -12.39 3.04 2.88
N GLN A 111 -12.43 4.04 3.78
CA GLN A 111 -11.37 4.24 4.75
C GLN A 111 -11.21 3.02 5.69
N SER A 112 -12.32 2.45 6.15
CA SER A 112 -12.31 1.25 7.00
C SER A 112 -11.77 0.03 6.26
N ALA A 113 -12.10 -0.13 4.99
CA ALA A 113 -11.56 -1.17 4.13
C ALA A 113 -10.04 -0.99 3.92
N ILE A 114 -9.56 0.24 3.68
CA ILE A 114 -8.13 0.53 3.55
C ILE A 114 -7.39 0.14 4.83
N ASN A 115 -7.87 0.61 5.99
CA ASN A 115 -7.27 0.30 7.28
C ASN A 115 -7.28 -1.22 7.56
N SER A 116 -8.32 -1.92 7.10
CA SER A 116 -8.41 -3.38 7.22
C SER A 116 -7.38 -4.09 6.35
N GLY A 117 -7.14 -3.62 5.12
CA GLY A 117 -6.09 -4.14 4.24
C GLY A 117 -4.68 -3.88 4.77
N LEU A 118 -4.43 -2.72 5.36
CA LEU A 118 -3.13 -2.39 5.96
C LEU A 118 -2.85 -3.29 7.17
N ARG A 119 -3.86 -3.53 8.02
CA ARG A 119 -3.74 -4.49 9.13
C ARG A 119 -3.55 -5.92 8.64
N TRP A 120 -4.19 -6.28 7.53
CA TRP A 120 -4.03 -7.58 6.92
C TRP A 120 -2.58 -7.80 6.50
N VAL A 121 -2.04 -6.93 5.64
CA VAL A 121 -0.64 -6.97 5.20
C VAL A 121 0.34 -7.04 6.37
N ARG A 122 0.15 -6.18 7.38
CA ARG A 122 1.03 -6.17 8.56
C ARG A 122 1.03 -7.50 9.32
N ASN A 123 -0.14 -8.10 9.50
CA ASN A 123 -0.31 -9.33 10.27
C ASN A 123 -0.01 -10.61 9.47
N SER A 124 0.01 -10.51 8.13
CA SER A 124 0.39 -11.61 7.25
C SER A 124 1.87 -11.98 7.35
N CYS A 125 2.70 -11.12 7.97
CA CYS A 125 4.14 -11.32 8.01
C CYS A 125 4.63 -11.97 9.31
N ARG A 126 5.42 -13.05 9.20
CA ARG A 126 6.16 -13.63 10.34
C ARG A 126 7.43 -12.83 10.70
N SER A 127 7.98 -12.11 9.73
CA SER A 127 9.14 -11.22 9.85
C SER A 127 8.82 -9.93 9.11
N GLN A 128 8.07 -9.04 9.78
CA GLN A 128 7.46 -7.81 9.26
C GLN A 128 8.23 -7.20 8.07
N PRO A 129 7.55 -6.80 6.97
CA PRO A 129 8.25 -6.11 5.89
C PRO A 129 8.97 -4.92 6.51
N ALA A 130 10.30 -4.88 6.37
CA ALA A 130 11.18 -3.97 7.12
C ALA A 130 10.74 -2.50 7.02
N ASP A 131 10.00 -2.16 5.97
CA ASP A 131 9.54 -0.81 5.66
C ASP A 131 8.15 -0.47 6.22
N PHE A 132 7.32 -1.45 6.63
CA PHE A 132 5.97 -1.15 7.15
C PHE A 132 6.04 -0.50 8.54
N ASP A 133 6.71 -1.13 9.50
CA ASP A 133 6.87 -0.57 10.85
C ASP A 133 7.86 0.60 10.88
N ALA A 134 8.63 0.82 9.80
CA ALA A 134 9.43 2.02 9.60
C ALA A 134 8.64 3.19 8.98
N CYS A 135 7.36 3.02 8.63
CA CYS A 135 6.53 4.05 8.00
C CYS A 135 5.44 4.59 8.95
N PRO A 136 5.65 5.75 9.59
CA PRO A 136 4.70 6.33 10.55
C PRO A 136 3.31 6.60 9.96
N ILE A 137 3.23 6.88 8.66
CA ILE A 137 1.95 7.13 7.98
C ILE A 137 1.10 5.86 7.95
N LEU A 138 1.70 4.72 7.59
CA LEU A 138 1.00 3.43 7.55
C LEU A 138 0.56 2.99 8.95
N LEU A 139 1.44 3.17 9.94
CA LEU A 139 1.13 2.86 11.33
C LEU A 139 -0.02 3.73 11.86
N SER A 140 0.06 5.04 11.66
CA SER A 140 -0.98 6.00 12.09
C SER A 140 -2.35 5.66 11.47
N ALA A 141 -2.37 5.29 10.19
CA ALA A 141 -3.59 4.90 9.49
C ALA A 141 -4.33 3.73 10.15
N ILE A 142 -3.60 2.79 10.75
CA ILE A 142 -4.17 1.63 11.45
C ILE A 142 -4.31 1.83 12.97
N GLY A 143 -4.04 3.04 13.46
CA GLY A 143 -4.16 3.41 14.87
C GLY A 143 -2.94 3.02 15.72
N ILE A 144 -1.78 2.85 15.09
CA ILE A 144 -0.49 2.60 15.75
C ILE A 144 0.33 3.87 15.59
N GLY A 145 0.40 4.73 16.60
CA GLY A 145 1.14 5.99 16.50
C GLY A 145 1.37 6.60 17.87
N ASP A 146 2.63 6.96 18.12
CA ASP A 146 3.26 7.36 19.38
C ASP A 146 2.31 7.63 20.55
N THR A 147 2.31 6.72 21.53
CA THR A 147 2.22 7.17 22.92
C THR A 147 3.41 8.10 23.14
N LYS A 148 3.20 9.42 22.94
CA LYS A 148 4.02 10.38 23.67
C LYS A 148 3.89 9.99 25.13
N SER A 149 4.96 9.43 25.67
CA SER A 149 5.21 9.34 27.09
C SER A 149 4.84 10.69 27.68
N GLY A 150 3.79 10.72 28.50
CA GLY A 150 3.58 11.86 29.38
C GLY A 150 4.81 11.92 30.28
N GLU A 151 5.70 12.87 30.01
CA GLU A 151 6.66 13.30 31.02
C GLU A 151 5.84 13.71 32.25
N PRO A 152 6.10 13.16 33.45
CA PRO A 152 5.66 13.79 34.66
C PRO A 152 6.52 15.06 34.81
N GLY A 153 6.00 16.18 34.33
CA GLY A 153 6.57 17.50 34.54
C GLY A 153 6.54 17.84 36.02
N ASP A 154 7.62 17.49 36.69
CA ASP A 154 8.19 17.97 37.95
C ASP A 154 7.44 19.19 38.54
N ALA A 155 6.56 18.92 39.51
CA ALA A 155 5.98 19.94 40.37
C ALA A 155 7.08 20.46 41.30
N ARG A 156 7.87 21.42 40.82
CA ARG A 156 8.80 22.16 41.67
C ARG A 156 8.01 23.14 42.52
N GLU A 157 8.01 22.84 43.81
CA GLU A 157 7.58 23.70 44.90
C GLU A 157 8.15 25.12 44.76
N SER A 158 7.28 26.11 44.92
CA SER A 158 7.66 27.50 45.11
C SER A 158 8.28 27.68 46.49
N PRO A 159 9.43 28.35 46.63
CA PRO A 159 9.84 28.85 47.93
C PRO A 159 9.20 30.22 48.19
N SER A 160 8.60 30.30 49.38
CA SER A 160 8.16 31.51 50.07
C SER A 160 9.30 32.47 50.39
#